data_AF-U1PL15-F1
#
_entry.id   AF-U1PL15-F1
#
_cell.length_a   1.000
_cell.length_b   1.000
_cell.length_c   1.000
_cell.angle_alpha   90.00
_cell.angle_beta   90.00
_cell.angle_gamma   90.00
#
_symmetry.space_group_name_H-M   'P 1'
#
loop_
_entity.id
_entity.type
_entity.pdbx_description
1 polymer ?
#
loop_
_entity_poly.entity_id
_entity_poly.type
_entity_poly.pdbx_seq_one_letter_code
_entity_poly.pdbx_strand_id
1 'polypeptide(L)' 'RVPPFGVTQAVAGTVHRRGTPPSVVETDAPTWLALATGRLTWQDALAGGALQASGERCDLSAYLPVIRIPG' A
#
# COMPACT_ATOMS: atom_id res chain seq x y z
N ARG A 1 1.95 5.83 0.45
CA ARG A 1 3.02 6.83 0.59
C ARG A 1 4.33 6.10 0.41
N VAL A 2 5.22 6.64 -0.43
CA VAL A 2 6.54 6.06 -0.69
C VAL A 2 7.56 7.19 -0.64
N PRO A 3 8.02 7.61 0.55
CA PRO A 3 8.99 8.69 0.68
C PRO A 3 10.37 8.30 0.11
N PRO A 4 11.13 9.26 -0.45
CA PRO A 4 10.73 10.63 -0.77
C PRO A 4 9.95 10.77 -2.09
N PHE A 5 9.68 9.66 -2.79
CA PHE A 5 9.23 9.65 -4.19
C PHE A 5 7.81 10.15 -4.41
N GLY A 6 6.86 9.89 -3.49
CA GLY A 6 5.53 10.48 -3.62
C GLY A 6 4.40 9.85 -2.81
N VAL A 7 3.19 10.35 -3.08
CA VAL A 7 1.93 9.92 -2.46
C VAL A 7 0.83 9.92 -3.50
N THR A 8 -0.04 8.92 -3.44
CA THR A 8 -1.28 8.86 -4.20
C THR A 8 -2.42 8.41 -3.30
N GLN A 9 -3.65 8.71 -3.71
CA GLN A 9 -4.85 8.10 -3.15
C GLN A 9 -5.25 6.94 -4.06
N ALA A 10 -5.40 5.76 -3.46
CA ALA A 10 -5.89 4.56 -4.10
C ALA A 10 -7.16 4.13 -3.38
N VAL A 11 -8.06 3.46 -4.09
CA VAL A 11 -9.40 3.05 -3.63
C VAL A 11 -10.44 4.16 -3.69
N ALA A 12 -11.55 3.88 -4.38
CA ALA A 12 -12.73 4.74 -4.42
C ALA A 12 -13.44 4.72 -3.06
N GLY A 13 -13.95 5.87 -2.62
CA GLY A 13 -14.67 5.94 -1.36
C GLY A 13 -15.35 7.27 -1.11
N THR A 14 -16.37 7.28 -0.27
CA THR A 14 -17.03 8.50 0.18
C THR A 14 -16.04 9.43 0.88
N VAL A 15 -16.20 10.73 0.66
CA VAL A 15 -15.42 11.80 1.31
C VAL A 15 -15.30 11.50 2.81
N HIS A 16 -14.08 11.61 3.35
CA HIS A 16 -13.82 11.48 4.79
C HIS A 16 -14.81 12.35 5.57
N ARG A 17 -15.63 11.74 6.43
CA ARG A 17 -16.34 12.49 7.47
C ARG A 17 -15.36 12.77 8.59
N ARG A 18 -15.40 13.98 9.14
CA ARG A 18 -14.59 14.40 10.29
C ARG A 18 -14.76 13.38 11.43
N GLY A 19 -13.68 12.71 11.83
CA GLY A 19 -13.67 11.80 12.99
C GLY A 19 -13.01 10.43 12.75
N THR A 20 -13.00 9.92 11.52
CA THR A 20 -12.31 8.65 11.22
C THR A 20 -10.85 8.91 10.84
N PRO A 21 -9.86 8.26 11.47
CA PRO A 21 -8.45 8.37 11.08
C PRO A 21 -8.27 8.01 9.59
N PRO A 22 -7.45 8.75 8.83
CA PRO A 22 -7.23 8.44 7.43
C PRO A 22 -6.60 7.07 7.27
N SER A 23 -7.10 6.29 6.31
CA SER A 23 -6.41 5.06 5.90
C SER A 23 -5.10 5.44 5.21
N VAL A 24 -3.98 5.02 5.78
CA VAL A 24 -2.64 5.32 5.30
C VAL A 24 -1.86 4.03 5.17
N VAL A 25 -1.22 3.88 4.00
CA VAL A 25 -0.24 2.84 3.72
C VAL A 25 1.08 3.54 3.42
N GLU A 26 2.15 3.14 4.09
CA GLU A 26 3.48 3.74 3.97
C GLU A 26 4.58 2.68 3.99
N THR A 27 5.56 2.82 3.10
CA THR A 27 6.70 1.90 2.96
C THR A 27 7.82 2.58 2.16
N ASP A 28 8.99 1.96 2.07
CA ASP A 28 10.09 2.38 1.20
C ASP A 28 9.88 1.99 -0.27
N ALA A 29 10.72 2.53 -1.16
CA ALA A 29 10.58 2.30 -2.60
C ALA A 29 10.87 0.86 -3.04
N PRO A 30 11.95 0.18 -2.58
CA PRO A 30 12.17 -1.23 -2.88
C PRO A 30 10.96 -2.12 -2.54
N THR A 31 10.41 -1.96 -1.33
CA THR A 31 9.25 -2.72 -0.86
C THR A 31 8.02 -2.41 -1.70
N TRP A 32 7.74 -1.14 -1.98
CA TRP A 32 6.64 -0.75 -2.87
C TRP A 32 6.77 -1.38 -4.26
N LEU A 33 7.96 -1.33 -4.88
CA LEU A 33 8.18 -1.92 -6.21
C LEU A 33 8.01 -3.44 -6.17
N ALA A 34 8.49 -4.12 -5.12
CA ALA A 34 8.30 -5.56 -4.97
C ALA A 34 6.82 -5.94 -4.85
N LEU A 35 6.02 -5.17 -4.08
CA LEU A 35 4.58 -5.32 -3.98
C LEU A 35 3.87 -5.04 -5.32
N ALA A 36 4.17 -3.90 -5.94
CA ALA A 36 3.56 -3.45 -7.19
C ALA A 36 3.85 -4.39 -8.37
N THR A 37 4.98 -5.11 -8.31
CA THR A 37 5.41 -6.08 -9.35
C THR A 37 5.13 -7.54 -9.01
N GLY A 38 4.66 -7.83 -7.78
CA GLY A 38 4.30 -9.17 -7.33
C GLY A 38 5.48 -10.04 -6.89
N ARG A 39 6.64 -9.43 -6.59
CA ARG A 39 7.82 -10.11 -6.01
C ARG A 39 7.75 -10.25 -4.48
N LEU A 40 6.87 -9.49 -3.84
CA LEU A 40 6.59 -9.55 -2.41
C LEU A 40 5.08 -9.55 -2.22
N THR A 41 4.56 -10.38 -1.32
CA THR A 41 3.12 -10.36 -1.00
C THR A 41 2.81 -9.30 0.05
N TRP A 42 1.56 -8.82 0.05
CA TRP A 42 1.08 -7.88 1.06
C TRP A 42 1.23 -8.42 2.49
N GLN A 43 0.86 -9.68 2.70
CA GLN A 43 0.91 -10.35 4.00
C GLN A 43 2.34 -10.49 4.50
N ASP A 44 3.28 -10.87 3.62
CA ASP A 44 4.70 -10.98 4.00
C ASP A 44 5.31 -9.61 4.34
N ALA A 45 4.95 -8.56 3.58
CA ALA A 45 5.43 -7.21 3.84
C ALA A 45 4.93 -6.66 5.18
N LEU A 46 3.66 -6.92 5.53
CA LEU A 46 3.10 -6.56 6.84
C LEU A 46 3.75 -7.35 7.97
N ALA A 47 3.82 -8.68 7.84
CA ALA A 47 4.39 -9.56 8.85
C ALA A 47 5.88 -9.26 9.11
N GLY A 48 6.61 -8.89 8.05
CA GLY A 48 8.02 -8.50 8.13
C GLY A 48 8.26 -7.05 8.57
N GLY A 49 7.21 -6.25 8.79
CA GLY A 49 7.32 -4.85 9.20
C GLY A 49 7.84 -3.89 8.11
N ALA A 50 8.02 -4.38 6.88
CA ALA A 50 8.45 -3.57 5.72
C ALA A 50 7.34 -2.62 5.23
N LEU A 51 6.09 -2.91 5.59
CA LEU A 51 4.91 -2.14 5.24
C LEU A 51 4.17 -1.70 6.50
N GLN A 52 3.89 -0.39 6.60
CA GLN A 52 3.03 0.17 7.63
C GLN A 52 1.66 0.45 7.02
N ALA A 53 0.60 -0.18 7.55
CA ALA A 53 -0.77 0.03 7.10
C ALA A 53 -1.67 0.32 8.30
N SER A 54 -2.42 1.42 8.23
CA SER A 54 -3.29 1.87 9.32
C SER A 54 -4.61 2.40 8.79
N GLY A 55 -5.69 2.14 9.53
CA GLY A 55 -7.06 2.54 9.18
C GLY A 55 -7.84 1.43 8.46
N GLU A 56 -9.17 1.54 8.48
CA GLU A 56 -10.09 0.49 8.05
C GLU A 56 -9.95 0.09 6.57
N ARG A 57 -9.52 1.01 5.70
CA ARG A 57 -9.41 0.80 4.25
C ARG A 57 -7.95 0.80 3.78
N CYS A 58 -7.03 0.35 4.63
CA CYS A 58 -5.60 0.31 4.30
C CYS A 58 -5.17 -0.96 3.58
N ASP A 59 -6.00 -2.01 3.55
CA ASP A 59 -5.66 -3.25 2.84
C ASP A 59 -5.75 -3.04 1.32
N LEU A 60 -4.59 -3.04 0.67
CA LEU A 60 -4.48 -2.94 -0.78
C LEU A 60 -4.15 -4.27 -1.46
N SER A 61 -4.15 -5.39 -0.72
CA SER A 61 -3.77 -6.72 -1.23
C SER A 61 -4.55 -7.11 -2.49
N ALA A 62 -5.85 -6.79 -2.54
CA ALA A 62 -6.71 -7.07 -3.69
C ALA A 62 -6.36 -6.27 -4.96
N TYR A 63 -5.59 -5.18 -4.84
CA TYR A 63 -5.17 -4.33 -5.96
C TYR A 63 -3.73 -4.59 -6.40
N LEU A 64 -3.04 -5.53 -5.76
CA LEU A 64 -1.65 -5.85 -6.04
C LEU A 64 -1.52 -7.27 -6.62
N PRO A 65 -0.56 -7.50 -7.55
CA PRO A 65 0.32 -6.50 -8.16
C PRO A 65 -0.39 -5.64 -9.20
N VAL A 66 0.09 -4.41 -9.38
CA VAL A 66 -0.43 -3.48 -10.39
C VAL A 66 0.06 -3.83 -11.79
N ILE A 67 1.27 -4.41 -11.88
CA ILE A 67 1.88 -4.90 -13.12
C ILE A 67 2.66 -6.17 -12.81
N ARG A 68 2.72 -7.12 -13.74
CA ARG A 68 3.65 -8.26 -13.64
C ARG A 68 4.77 -8.07 -14.64
N ILE A 69 6.01 -8.13 -14.16
CA ILE A 69 7.20 -8.05 -15.01
C ILE A 69 7.66 -9.49 -15.30
N PRO A 70 7.81 -9.89 -16.58
CA PRO A 70 8.44 -11.17 -16.92
C PRO A 70 9.82 -11.31 -16.27
N GLY A 71 10.17 -12.53 -15.89
CA GLY A 71 11.52 -12.87 -15.43
C GLY A 71 12.52 -12.85 -16.57
#